data_AF-A0A2D5V7C9-F1
#
_entry.id   AF-A0A2D5V7C9-F1
#
_cell.length_a   1.000
_cell.length_b   1.000
_cell.length_c   1.000
_cell.angle_alpha   90.00
_cell.angle_beta   90.00
_cell.angle_gamma   90.00
#
_symmetry.space_group_name_H-M   'P 1'
#
loop_
_entity.id
_entity.type
_entity.pdbx_description
1 polymer ?
#
loop_
_entity_poly.entity_id
_entity_poly.type
_entity_poly.pdbx_seq_one_letter_code
_entity_poly.pdbx_strand_id
1 'polypeptide(L)' 'MGMADYYEGPIEDENWLGIQHGRFPGKAALSKRLITEVKLPVDVAYAEEWKFDSLPLEGWCLFSAKFTL' A
#
# COMPACT_ATOMS: atom_id res chain seq x y z
N MET A 1 -3.97 -0.07 6.08
CA MET A 1 -4.47 -0.66 4.83
C MET A 1 -4.66 0.43 3.79
N GLY A 2 -4.04 0.28 2.61
CA GLY A 2 -4.30 1.17 1.47
C GLY A 2 -5.67 0.89 0.83
N MET A 3 -6.38 1.94 0.44
CA MET A 3 -7.65 1.85 -0.29
C MET A 3 -7.68 2.69 -1.57
N ALA A 4 -6.52 2.89 -2.19
CA ALA A 4 -6.40 3.61 -3.44
C ALA A 4 -6.74 2.72 -4.65
N ASP A 5 -7.15 3.34 -5.76
CA ASP A 5 -7.24 2.68 -7.07
C ASP A 5 -5.85 2.50 -7.70
N TYR A 6 -4.86 3.27 -7.26
CA TYR A 6 -3.48 3.16 -7.69
C TYR A 6 -2.51 3.58 -6.59
N TYR A 7 -1.31 2.99 -6.61
CA TYR A 7 -0.22 3.33 -5.70
C TYR A 7 1.01 3.74 -6.51
N GLU A 8 1.81 4.64 -5.94
CA GLU A 8 3.10 5.05 -6.47
C GLU A 8 4.24 4.50 -5.62
N GLY A 9 5.34 4.11 -6.24
CA GLY A 9 6.60 3.77 -5.58
C GLY A 9 7.47 2.85 -6.44
N PRO A 10 8.49 2.17 -5.88
CA PRO A 10 8.83 2.10 -4.46
C PRO A 10 9.26 3.45 -3.85
N ILE A 11 9.22 3.65 -2.53
CA ILE A 11 9.76 4.89 -1.91
C ILE A 11 11.27 4.83 -1.73
N GLU A 12 11.83 3.62 -1.74
CA GLU A 12 13.25 3.34 -1.66
C GLU A 12 13.93 3.53 -3.02
N ASP A 13 15.26 3.66 -2.99
CA ASP A 13 16.06 3.88 -4.19
C ASP A 13 15.96 2.72 -5.20
N GLU A 14 15.74 3.05 -6.48
CA GLU A 14 15.57 2.05 -7.54
C GLU A 14 16.82 1.21 -7.78
N ASN A 15 18.02 1.79 -7.64
CA ASN A 15 19.27 1.06 -7.86
C ASN A 15 19.57 0.11 -6.70
N TRP A 16 19.12 0.48 -5.50
CA TRP A 16 19.18 -0.39 -4.33
C TRP A 16 18.20 -1.57 -4.43
N LEU A 17 16.96 -1.32 -4.84
CA LEU A 17 15.93 -2.37 -4.95
C LEU A 17 15.97 -3.16 -6.26
N GLY A 18 16.55 -2.60 -7.32
CA GLY A 18 16.46 -3.15 -8.68
C GLY A 18 15.05 -3.06 -9.27
N ILE A 19 14.20 -2.16 -8.75
CA ILE A 19 12.80 -2.01 -9.14
C ILE A 19 12.56 -0.55 -9.52
N GLN A 20 12.02 -0.33 -10.72
CA GLN A 20 11.70 1.01 -11.21
C GLN A 20 10.49 1.60 -10.51
N HIS A 21 10.48 2.93 -10.32
CA HIS A 21 9.30 3.65 -9.90
C HIS A 21 8.18 3.45 -10.93
N GLY A 22 7.00 3.18 -10.41
CA GLY A 22 5.85 2.88 -11.21
C GLY A 22 4.55 3.15 -10.51
N ARG A 23 3.49 3.00 -11.29
CA ARG A 23 2.11 3.08 -10.84
C ARG A 23 1.52 1.68 -10.83
N PHE A 24 1.12 1.22 -9.66
CA PHE A 24 0.59 -0.13 -9.45
C PHE A 24 -0.92 -0.08 -9.22
N PRO A 25 -1.70 -0.99 -9.82
CA PRO A 25 -3.15 -0.99 -9.67
C PRO A 25 -3.56 -1.42 -8.26
N GLY A 26 -4.49 -0.66 -7.68
CA GLY A 26 -5.18 -0.99 -6.44
C GLY A 26 -6.60 -1.51 -6.69
N LYS A 27 -7.31 -1.80 -5.61
CA LYS A 27 -8.72 -2.22 -5.63
C LYS A 27 -9.49 -1.55 -4.49
N ALA A 28 -9.74 -0.24 -4.60
CA ALA A 28 -10.35 0.57 -3.55
C ALA A 28 -11.65 -0.02 -3.00
N ALA A 29 -12.56 -0.44 -3.89
CA ALA A 29 -13.84 -1.03 -3.50
C ALA A 29 -13.69 -2.33 -2.70
N LEU A 30 -12.72 -3.17 -3.04
CA LEU A 30 -12.42 -4.39 -2.28
C LEU A 30 -11.80 -4.05 -0.93
N SER A 31 -10.81 -3.15 -0.90
CA SER A 31 -10.20 -2.67 0.34
C SER A 31 -11.24 -2.12 1.30
N LYS A 32 -12.19 -1.30 0.82
CA LYS A 32 -13.28 -0.74 1.63
C LYS A 32 -14.16 -1.83 2.26
N ARG A 33 -14.50 -2.86 1.49
CA ARG A 33 -15.26 -4.01 2.01
C ARG A 33 -14.47 -4.74 3.09
N LEU A 34 -13.19 -5.04 2.84
CA LEU A 34 -12.33 -5.71 3.81
C LEU A 34 -12.15 -4.90 5.10
N ILE A 35 -11.89 -3.60 4.99
CA ILE A 35 -11.78 -2.70 6.15
C ILE A 35 -13.08 -2.71 6.96
N THR A 36 -14.24 -2.73 6.30
CA THR A 36 -15.54 -2.76 6.98
C THR A 36 -15.71 -4.05 7.80
N GLU A 37 -15.35 -5.21 7.24
CA GLU A 37 -15.46 -6.50 7.93
C GLU A 37 -14.41 -6.67 9.04
N VAL A 38 -13.17 -6.23 8.79
CA VAL A 38 -12.03 -6.45 9.69
C VAL A 38 -11.97 -5.42 10.82
N LYS A 39 -12.58 -4.24 10.67
CA LYS A 39 -12.63 -3.23 11.75
C LYS A 39 -13.39 -3.70 13.00
N LEU A 40 -14.31 -4.66 12.87
CA LEU A 40 -15.10 -5.17 14.00
C LEU A 40 -14.30 -6.10 14.93
N PRO A 41 -13.39 -6.97 14.44
CA PRO A 41 -12.49 -7.74 15.30
C PRO A 41 -11.13 -7.10 15.64
N VAL A 42 -10.66 -6.09 14.90
CA VAL A 42 -9.31 -5.51 15.10
C VAL A 42 -9.27 -4.01 14.81
N ASP A 43 -8.45 -3.29 15.57
CA ASP A 43 -8.16 -1.88 15.28
C ASP A 43 -7.32 -1.75 14.01
N VAL A 44 -7.94 -1.24 12.95
CA VAL A 44 -7.31 -1.10 11.63
C VAL A 44 -7.19 0.37 11.24
N ALA A 45 -5.96 0.81 10.94
CA ALA A 45 -5.70 2.10 10.31
C ALA A 45 -5.77 1.95 8.77
N TYR A 46 -6.38 2.92 8.08
CA TYR A 46 -6.53 2.92 6.63
C TYR A 46 -6.35 4.33 6.04
N ALA A 47 -5.91 4.44 4.78
CA ALA A 47 -5.88 5.71 4.05
C ALA A 47 -6.01 5.52 2.53
N GLU A 48 -6.47 6.57 1.85
CA GLU A 48 -6.62 6.62 0.38
C GLU A 48 -5.28 6.87 -0.32
N GLU A 49 -4.28 7.38 0.41
CA GLU A 49 -2.95 7.69 -0.12
C GLU A 49 -1.90 6.89 0.64
N TRP A 50 -1.26 5.94 -0.05
CA TRP A 50 -0.12 5.18 0.46
C TRP A 50 0.94 5.13 -0.62
N LYS A 51 2.21 5.20 -0.22
CA LYS A 51 3.32 4.93 -1.13
C LYS A 51 3.82 3.52 -0.90
N PHE A 52 4.29 2.92 -1.98
CA PHE A 52 4.78 1.56 -1.99
C PHE A 52 6.15 1.52 -1.33
N ASP A 53 6.35 0.72 -0.27
CA ASP A 53 7.59 0.78 0.52
C ASP A 53 8.71 -0.02 -0.17
N SER A 54 8.54 -1.34 -0.23
CA SER A 54 9.44 -2.27 -0.91
C SER A 54 8.71 -3.58 -1.27
N LEU A 55 9.24 -4.31 -2.27
CA LEU A 55 8.84 -5.68 -2.62
C LEU A 55 9.84 -6.67 -2.00
N PRO A 56 9.44 -7.61 -1.14
CA PRO A 56 10.24 -8.80 -0.91
C PRO A 56 10.14 -9.71 -2.13
N LEU A 57 11.25 -10.36 -2.45
CA LEU A 57 11.45 -11.28 -3.57
C LEU A 57 10.46 -12.48 -3.63
N GLU A 58 9.52 -12.60 -2.67
CA GLU A 58 8.60 -13.73 -2.50
C GLU A 58 7.10 -13.32 -2.49
N GLY A 59 6.74 -12.17 -3.06
CA GLY A 59 5.34 -11.90 -3.46
C GLY A 59 4.40 -11.31 -2.40
N TRP A 60 4.92 -10.75 -1.31
CA TRP A 60 4.11 -10.06 -0.28
C TRP A 60 4.50 -8.59 -0.12
N CYS A 61 3.71 -7.63 -0.62
CA CYS A 61 4.07 -6.20 -0.55
C CYS A 61 3.88 -5.59 0.85
N LEU A 62 4.86 -4.81 1.33
CA LEU A 62 4.73 -3.93 2.50
C LEU A 62 4.38 -2.51 2.02
N PHE A 63 3.39 -1.90 2.65
CA PHE A 63 2.96 -0.54 2.36
C PHE A 63 3.35 0.38 3.51
N SER A 64 3.86 1.58 3.21
CA SER A 64 4.18 2.59 4.21
C SER A 64 3.28 3.81 4.05
N ALA A 65 2.64 4.22 5.15
CA ALA A 65 1.83 5.42 5.19
C ALA A 65 2.73 6.62 5.49
N LYS A 66 2.92 7.52 4.51
CA LYS A 66 3.43 8.87 4.81
C LYS A 66 2.30 9.67 5.45
N PHE A 67 2.24 9.69 6.78
CA PHE A 67 1.48 10.71 7.50
C PHE A 67 2.21 12.04 7.31
N THR A 68 1.70 12.89 6.42
CA THR A 68 2.12 14.29 6.38
C THR A 68 1.26 15.01 7.42
N LEU A 69 1.90 15.49 8.49
CA LEU A 69 1.27 16.37 9.49
C LEU A 69 0.97 17.75 8.87
#